data_AF-A0A965YSF6-F1
#
_entry.id   AF-A0A965YSF6-F1
#
_cell.length_a   1.000
_cell.length_b   1.000
_cell.length_c   1.000
_cell.angle_alpha   90.00
_cell.angle_beta   90.00
_cell.angle_gamma   90.00
#
_symmetry.space_group_name_H-M   'P 1'
#
loop_
_entity.id
_entity.type
_entity.pdbx_description
1 polymer ?
#
loop_
_entity_poly.entity_id
_entity_poly.type
_entity_poly.pdbx_seq_one_letter_code
_entity_poly.pdbx_strand_id
1 'polypeptide(L)'
;MSKIENRTKVITGVNTRLSYFHGWEPVSINGGAEKYSVSVLIPKDDTETINAINAAVDAAIEEGIAKFGGKKPNKAAIKLPLRDGDVERDDEAYKGHYFINANSKTAPQIVDKSVKPIMDRSEVYSGCYGRVSLNFYAFNSNGNKGVACGLGNIQKIKDGEPLGGKTSAADDFSTLADDDFLA
;
A
#
# COMPACT_ATOMS: atom_id res chain seq x y z
N MET A 1 0.42 -27.57 -15.16
CA MET A 1 1.33 -27.31 -14.01
C MET A 1 0.46 -26.81 -12.87
N SER A 2 0.36 -27.54 -11.77
CA SER A 2 -0.25 -27.02 -10.56
C SER A 2 0.56 -25.80 -10.13
N LYS A 3 -0.07 -24.62 -10.14
CA LYS A 3 0.50 -23.43 -9.52
C LYS A 3 0.72 -23.82 -8.06
N ILE A 4 1.96 -23.94 -7.60
CA ILE A 4 2.24 -24.04 -6.17
C ILE A 4 1.58 -22.81 -5.55
N GLU A 5 0.52 -23.01 -4.76
CA GLU A 5 -0.14 -21.89 -4.10
C GLU A 5 0.84 -21.25 -3.14
N ASN A 6 1.25 -20.02 -3.45
CA ASN A 6 2.00 -19.21 -2.50
C ASN A 6 1.01 -18.72 -1.44
N ARG A 7 0.95 -19.46 -0.32
CA ARG A 7 0.01 -19.25 0.79
C ARG A 7 0.13 -17.87 1.44
N THR A 8 1.24 -17.16 1.26
CA THR A 8 1.47 -15.84 1.85
C THR A 8 1.31 -14.68 0.87
N LYS A 9 0.96 -14.96 -0.40
CA LYS A 9 0.78 -13.95 -1.43
C LYS A 9 -0.68 -13.68 -1.70
N VAL A 10 -1.07 -12.40 -1.74
CA VAL A 10 -2.42 -11.94 -2.07
C VAL A 10 -2.34 -10.88 -3.17
N ILE A 11 -3.31 -10.87 -4.08
CA ILE A 11 -3.54 -9.76 -5.00
C ILE A 11 -4.89 -9.16 -4.65
N THR A 12 -4.93 -7.87 -4.35
CA THR A 12 -6.16 -7.22 -3.90
C THR A 12 -7.19 -7.04 -5.02
N GLY A 13 -8.43 -6.75 -4.63
CA GLY A 13 -9.55 -6.45 -5.52
C GLY A 13 -9.39 -5.13 -6.28
N VAL A 14 -10.18 -4.97 -7.34
CA VAL A 14 -10.13 -3.81 -8.27
C VAL A 14 -10.52 -2.47 -7.65
N ASN A 15 -11.24 -2.49 -6.53
CA ASN A 15 -11.65 -1.30 -5.79
C ASN A 15 -10.68 -0.89 -4.68
N THR A 16 -9.48 -1.49 -4.66
CA THR A 16 -8.42 -1.08 -3.74
C THR A 16 -7.95 0.33 -4.07
N ARG A 17 -7.98 1.23 -3.08
CA ARG A 17 -7.53 2.62 -3.23
C ARG A 17 -6.11 2.78 -2.70
N LEU A 18 -5.29 3.56 -3.38
CA LEU A 18 -3.90 3.80 -2.98
C LEU A 18 -3.81 5.10 -2.17
N SER A 19 -3.22 5.05 -0.98
CA SER A 19 -2.93 6.22 -0.15
C SER A 19 -1.44 6.28 0.19
N TYR A 20 -0.89 7.48 0.38
CA TYR A 20 0.55 7.71 0.59
C TYR A 20 1.43 6.91 -0.40
N PHE A 21 1.13 7.06 -1.69
CA PHE A 21 1.77 6.29 -2.73
C PHE A 21 3.20 6.80 -3.01
N HIS A 22 4.16 5.92 -2.73
CA HIS A 22 5.59 6.07 -3.00
C HIS A 22 6.08 4.88 -3.84
N GLY A 23 5.37 4.59 -4.93
CA GLY A 23 5.72 3.48 -5.84
C GLY A 23 6.73 3.87 -6.93
N TRP A 24 6.81 5.16 -7.27
CA TRP A 24 7.77 5.66 -8.27
C TRP A 24 9.16 5.92 -7.69
N GLU A 25 9.21 6.45 -6.48
CA GLU A 25 10.44 6.81 -5.79
C GLU A 25 10.33 6.37 -4.32
N PRO A 26 11.41 5.79 -3.76
CA PRO A 26 11.42 5.39 -2.38
C PRO A 26 11.54 6.63 -1.49
N VAL A 27 10.94 6.59 -0.31
CA VAL A 27 11.05 7.67 0.67
C VAL A 27 11.45 7.13 2.03
N SER A 28 12.15 7.96 2.82
CA SER A 28 12.37 7.69 4.24
C SER A 28 11.13 8.08 5.03
N ILE A 29 10.60 7.14 5.81
CA ILE A 29 9.49 7.41 6.73
C ILE A 29 10.05 7.37 8.15
N ASN A 30 9.89 8.46 8.90
CA ASN A 30 10.36 8.62 10.29
C ASN A 30 11.87 8.35 10.47
N GLY A 31 12.70 8.77 9.51
CA GLY A 31 14.15 8.57 9.55
C GLY A 31 14.59 7.13 9.30
N GLY A 32 13.69 6.26 8.83
CA GLY A 32 14.01 4.89 8.42
C GLY A 32 14.76 4.82 7.08
N ALA A 33 15.17 3.62 6.68
CA ALA A 33 15.73 3.40 5.35
C ALA A 33 14.70 3.74 4.26
N GLU A 34 15.17 4.32 3.16
CA GLU A 34 14.34 4.63 1.99
C GLU A 34 13.70 3.36 1.42
N LYS A 35 12.39 3.42 1.21
CA LYS A 35 11.62 2.30 0.67
C LYS A 35 10.50 2.78 -0.23
N TYR A 36 10.21 1.98 -1.25
CA TYR A 36 8.96 2.07 -1.97
C TYR A 36 7.84 1.62 -1.04
N SER A 37 6.75 2.37 -1.00
CA SER A 37 5.66 2.07 -0.07
C SER A 37 4.33 2.59 -0.55
N VAL A 38 3.27 2.00 0.00
CA VAL A 38 1.89 2.44 -0.21
C VAL A 38 1.03 1.98 0.97
N SER A 39 0.08 2.83 1.37
CA SER A 39 -1.03 2.45 2.24
C SER A 39 -2.18 1.96 1.36
N VAL A 40 -2.43 0.65 1.41
CA VAL A 40 -3.39 -0.05 0.57
C VAL A 40 -4.73 -0.06 1.28
N LEU A 41 -5.72 0.69 0.77
CA LEU A 41 -7.06 0.77 1.35
C LEU A 41 -7.96 -0.28 0.70
N ILE A 42 -8.51 -1.16 1.53
CA ILE A 42 -9.33 -2.29 1.12
C ILE A 42 -10.74 -2.04 1.66
N PRO A 43 -11.75 -1.87 0.79
CA PRO A 43 -13.13 -1.71 1.22
C PRO A 43 -13.57 -2.84 2.14
N LYS A 44 -14.30 -2.54 3.22
CA LYS A 44 -14.75 -3.56 4.19
C LYS A 44 -15.75 -4.57 3.59
N ASP A 45 -16.37 -4.26 2.46
CA ASP A 45 -17.24 -5.15 1.70
C ASP A 45 -16.48 -6.09 0.74
N ASP A 46 -15.17 -5.86 0.49
CA ASP A 46 -14.28 -6.77 -0.23
C ASP A 46 -13.85 -7.95 0.66
N THR A 47 -14.86 -8.75 1.05
CA THR A 47 -14.69 -9.90 1.93
C THR A 47 -13.76 -10.96 1.35
N GLU A 48 -13.67 -11.07 0.02
CA GLU A 48 -12.75 -11.99 -0.65
C GLU A 48 -11.29 -11.61 -0.37
N THR A 49 -10.91 -10.36 -0.61
CA THR A 49 -9.55 -9.87 -0.34
C THR A 49 -9.22 -9.95 1.14
N ILE A 50 -10.18 -9.57 2.02
CA ILE A 50 -10.00 -9.61 3.48
C ILE A 50 -9.75 -11.05 3.97
N ASN A 51 -10.53 -12.03 3.49
CA ASN A 51 -10.36 -13.43 3.86
C ASN A 51 -9.01 -13.98 3.36
N ALA A 52 -8.62 -13.65 2.13
CA ALA A 52 -7.33 -14.04 1.57
C ALA A 52 -6.16 -13.48 2.39
N ILE A 53 -6.25 -12.23 2.83
CA ILE A 53 -5.24 -11.60 3.70
C ILE A 53 -5.17 -12.30 5.05
N ASN A 54 -6.31 -12.56 5.70
CA ASN A 54 -6.33 -13.24 6.98
C ASN A 54 -5.68 -14.63 6.89
N ALA A 55 -6.00 -15.39 5.85
CA ALA A 55 -5.39 -16.69 5.58
C ALA A 55 -3.87 -16.57 5.33
N ALA A 56 -3.44 -15.56 4.56
CA ALA A 56 -2.03 -15.33 4.27
C ALA A 56 -1.23 -14.88 5.49
N VAL A 57 -1.85 -14.10 6.39
CA VAL A 57 -1.26 -13.73 7.69
C VAL A 57 -1.10 -14.97 8.57
N ASP A 58 -2.09 -15.87 8.61
CA ASP A 58 -1.98 -17.14 9.34
C ASP A 58 -0.87 -18.03 8.78
N ALA A 59 -0.77 -18.15 7.46
CA ALA A 59 0.32 -18.87 6.81
C ALA A 59 1.70 -18.25 7.14
N ALA A 60 1.80 -16.92 7.12
CA ALA A 60 3.05 -16.23 7.48
C ALA A 60 3.44 -16.43 8.95
N ILE A 61 2.47 -16.57 9.86
CA ILE A 61 2.72 -16.93 11.26
C ILE A 61 3.26 -18.37 11.36
N GLU A 62 2.67 -19.31 10.63
CA GLU A 62 3.07 -20.72 10.59
C GLU A 62 4.48 -20.90 10.04
N GLU A 63 4.78 -20.28 8.90
CA GLU A 63 6.12 -20.27 8.30
C GLU A 63 7.15 -19.57 9.21
N GLY A 64 6.67 -18.62 10.02
CA GLY A 64 7.46 -17.78 10.90
C GLY A 64 7.65 -18.27 12.33
N ILE A 65 7.15 -19.45 12.72
CA ILE A 65 7.14 -19.92 14.13
C ILE A 65 8.51 -19.83 14.80
N ALA A 66 9.58 -20.15 14.07
CA ALA A 66 10.95 -20.05 14.58
C ALA A 66 11.31 -18.62 15.04
N LYS A 67 10.83 -17.58 14.34
CA LYS A 67 11.04 -16.17 14.70
C LYS A 67 10.29 -15.74 15.97
N PHE A 68 9.30 -16.52 16.39
CA PHE A 68 8.49 -16.28 17.58
C PHE A 68 8.91 -17.15 18.78
N GLY A 69 10.08 -17.80 18.73
CA GLY A 69 10.58 -18.64 19.82
C GLY A 69 10.05 -20.08 19.80
N GLY A 70 9.65 -20.58 18.62
CA GLY A 70 9.30 -22.00 18.43
C GLY A 70 7.86 -22.36 18.80
N LYS A 71 7.02 -21.38 19.19
CA LYS A 71 5.59 -21.59 19.46
C LYS A 71 4.75 -20.58 18.67
N LYS A 72 3.54 -20.98 18.27
CA LYS A 72 2.58 -20.08 17.62
C LYS A 72 2.23 -18.95 18.59
N PRO A 73 2.46 -17.67 18.23
CA PRO A 73 2.17 -16.55 19.12
C PRO A 73 0.65 -16.32 19.24
N ASN A 74 0.22 -15.73 20.35
CA ASN A 74 -1.11 -15.13 20.43
C ASN A 74 -1.16 -13.91 19.49
N LYS A 75 -2.14 -13.89 18.57
CA LYS A 75 -2.35 -12.78 17.62
C LYS A 75 -2.50 -11.42 18.30
N ALA A 76 -3.11 -11.37 19.49
CA ALA A 76 -3.24 -10.13 20.27
C ALA A 76 -1.91 -9.61 20.84
N ALA A 77 -0.88 -10.46 20.91
CA ALA A 77 0.44 -10.12 21.45
C ALA A 77 1.48 -9.77 20.35
N ILE A 78 1.06 -9.72 19.09
CA ILE A 78 1.93 -9.42 17.95
C ILE A 78 1.31 -8.38 17.04
N LYS A 79 2.16 -7.69 16.28
CA LYS A 79 1.69 -6.71 15.29
C LYS A 79 1.13 -7.43 14.05
N LEU A 80 -0.12 -7.12 13.70
CA LEU A 80 -0.75 -7.61 12.48
C LEU A 80 -0.79 -6.50 11.41
N PRO A 81 -0.75 -6.87 10.11
CA PRO A 81 -0.63 -5.90 9.03
C PRO A 81 -1.96 -5.27 8.61
N LEU A 82 -3.08 -5.98 8.79
CA LEU A 82 -4.43 -5.51 8.46
C LEU A 82 -4.96 -4.65 9.62
N ARG A 83 -5.24 -3.38 9.34
CA ARG A 83 -5.60 -2.36 10.33
C ARG A 83 -6.94 -1.73 10.01
N ASP A 84 -7.66 -1.27 11.02
CA ASP A 84 -9.01 -0.73 10.85
C ASP A 84 -8.97 0.79 10.62
N GLY A 85 -9.37 1.24 9.43
CA GLY A 85 -9.40 2.64 9.06
C GLY A 85 -10.46 3.46 9.81
N ASP A 86 -11.56 2.85 10.23
CA ASP A 86 -12.62 3.55 10.96
C ASP A 86 -12.19 3.90 12.39
N VAL A 87 -11.33 3.06 12.98
CA VAL A 87 -10.90 3.16 14.38
C VAL A 87 -9.53 3.82 14.51
N GLU A 88 -8.58 3.50 13.62
CA GLU A 88 -7.19 3.96 13.74
C GLU A 88 -6.90 5.25 12.97
N ARG A 89 -7.84 5.77 12.17
CA ARG A 89 -7.63 6.95 11.33
C ARG A 89 -8.77 7.95 11.42
N ASP A 90 -8.38 9.22 11.43
CA ASP A 90 -9.27 10.38 11.34
C ASP A 90 -9.10 11.02 9.95
N ASP A 91 -9.32 10.22 8.92
CA ASP A 91 -9.22 10.61 7.51
C ASP A 91 -10.39 9.97 6.77
N GLU A 92 -11.17 10.80 6.06
CA GLU A 92 -12.36 10.37 5.31
C GLU A 92 -12.05 9.30 4.26
N ALA A 93 -10.84 9.30 3.67
CA ALA A 93 -10.45 8.29 2.71
C ALA A 93 -10.34 6.88 3.33
N TYR A 94 -10.16 6.80 4.65
CA TYR A 94 -10.03 5.54 5.39
C TYR A 94 -11.35 5.02 5.97
N LYS A 95 -12.41 5.82 5.98
CA LYS A 95 -13.73 5.38 6.46
C LYS A 95 -14.28 4.24 5.60
N GLY A 96 -14.83 3.21 6.25
CA GLY A 96 -15.32 2.00 5.59
C GLY A 96 -14.24 1.11 4.98
N HIS A 97 -12.96 1.35 5.29
CA HIS A 97 -11.84 0.57 4.76
C HIS A 97 -11.03 -0.08 5.89
N TYR A 98 -10.53 -1.28 5.62
CA TYR A 98 -9.29 -1.73 6.25
C TYR A 98 -8.10 -1.16 5.48
N PHE A 99 -6.92 -1.14 6.10
CA PHE A 99 -5.72 -0.72 5.41
C PHE A 99 -4.47 -1.51 5.80
N ILE A 100 -3.54 -1.60 4.85
CA ILE A 100 -2.24 -2.26 5.03
C ILE A 100 -1.14 -1.33 4.56
N ASN A 101 -0.11 -1.15 5.37
CA ASN A 101 1.10 -0.45 4.95
C ASN A 101 2.09 -1.46 4.36
N ALA A 102 2.22 -1.48 3.04
CA ALA A 102 3.13 -2.35 2.31
C ALA A 102 4.40 -1.59 1.92
N ASN A 103 5.57 -2.24 1.98
CA ASN A 103 6.84 -1.64 1.57
C ASN A 103 7.79 -2.62 0.90
N SER A 104 8.71 -2.10 0.09
CA SER A 104 9.77 -2.85 -0.57
C SER A 104 11.04 -2.00 -0.66
N LYS A 105 12.20 -2.66 -0.64
CA LYS A 105 13.49 -2.03 -0.96
C LYS A 105 13.70 -1.86 -2.47
N THR A 106 13.06 -2.71 -3.28
CA THR A 106 13.16 -2.69 -4.73
C THR A 106 11.92 -2.05 -5.34
N ALA A 107 12.09 -1.37 -6.47
CA ALA A 107 10.99 -0.74 -7.18
C ALA A 107 9.93 -1.78 -7.59
N PRO A 108 8.62 -1.49 -7.38
CA PRO A 108 7.56 -2.32 -7.90
C PRO A 108 7.43 -2.16 -9.42
N GLN A 109 6.96 -3.18 -10.13
CA GLN A 109 6.49 -2.99 -11.50
C GLN A 109 5.10 -2.37 -11.46
N ILE A 110 4.91 -1.28 -12.20
CA ILE A 110 3.64 -0.55 -12.26
C ILE A 110 3.08 -0.64 -13.67
N VAL A 111 1.90 -1.23 -13.78
CA VAL A 111 1.31 -1.61 -15.07
C VAL A 111 -0.13 -1.14 -15.21
N ASP A 112 -0.60 -1.06 -16.46
CA ASP A 112 -1.98 -0.77 -16.81
C ASP A 112 -2.88 -2.02 -16.75
N LYS A 113 -4.15 -1.87 -17.16
CA LYS A 113 -5.13 -2.97 -17.25
C LYS A 113 -4.67 -4.11 -18.17
N SER A 114 -3.84 -3.81 -19.16
CA SER A 114 -3.29 -4.76 -20.14
C SER A 114 -1.94 -5.35 -19.68
N VAL A 115 -1.50 -5.07 -18.45
CA VAL A 115 -0.22 -5.50 -17.89
C VAL A 115 0.97 -4.94 -18.68
N LYS A 116 0.79 -3.76 -19.30
CA LYS A 116 1.88 -3.02 -19.94
C LYS A 116 2.46 -2.03 -18.94
N PRO A 117 3.80 -1.84 -18.91
CA PRO A 117 4.42 -0.82 -18.06
C PRO A 117 3.82 0.57 -18.31
N ILE A 118 3.47 1.25 -17.23
CA ILE A 118 3.04 2.66 -17.28
C ILE A 118 4.29 3.54 -17.36
N MET A 119 4.35 4.39 -18.38
CA MET A 119 5.50 5.27 -18.64
C MET A 119 5.29 6.67 -18.05
N ASP A 120 4.05 7.14 -18.03
CA ASP A 120 3.70 8.41 -17.39
C ASP A 120 3.43 8.19 -15.91
N ARG A 121 4.26 8.80 -15.06
CA ARG A 121 4.13 8.71 -13.60
C ARG A 121 2.85 9.37 -13.09
N SER A 122 2.27 10.31 -13.83
CA SER A 122 1.04 11.00 -13.47
C SER A 122 -0.17 10.06 -13.41
N GLU A 123 -0.12 8.93 -14.11
CA GLU A 123 -1.19 7.93 -14.16
C GLU A 123 -1.38 7.19 -12.83
N VAL A 124 -0.38 7.13 -11.95
CA VAL A 124 -0.50 6.43 -10.66
C VAL A 124 -0.10 7.38 -9.53
N TYR A 125 -1.07 7.69 -8.70
CA TYR A 125 -1.00 8.69 -7.63
C TYR A 125 -1.82 8.26 -6.42
N SER A 126 -1.56 8.88 -5.27
CA SER A 126 -2.40 8.75 -4.08
C SER A 126 -3.82 9.18 -4.41
N GLY A 127 -4.80 8.29 -4.22
CA GLY A 127 -6.22 8.50 -4.50
C GLY A 127 -6.77 7.66 -5.63
N CYS A 128 -5.90 7.21 -6.57
CA CYS A 128 -6.29 6.32 -7.65
C CYS A 128 -6.58 4.89 -7.14
N TYR A 129 -7.21 4.08 -8.00
CA TYR A 129 -7.55 2.69 -7.68
C TYR A 129 -6.71 1.71 -8.49
N GLY A 130 -6.20 0.69 -7.81
CA GLY A 130 -5.30 -0.30 -8.42
C GLY A 130 -5.18 -1.58 -7.60
N ARG A 131 -4.99 -2.71 -8.28
CA ARG A 131 -4.71 -3.99 -7.63
C ARG A 131 -3.26 -3.99 -7.17
N VAL A 132 -3.03 -4.47 -5.95
CA VAL A 132 -1.68 -4.52 -5.37
C VAL A 132 -1.34 -5.98 -5.05
N SER A 133 -0.18 -6.43 -5.52
CA SER A 133 0.39 -7.71 -5.09
C SER A 133 1.07 -7.51 -3.74
N LEU A 134 0.66 -8.30 -2.75
CA LEU A 134 1.15 -8.26 -1.38
C LEU A 134 1.75 -9.61 -0.99
N ASN A 135 2.82 -9.58 -0.19
CA ASN A 135 3.41 -10.80 0.38
C ASN A 135 3.59 -10.66 1.88
N PHE A 136 3.02 -11.56 2.67
CA PHE A 136 3.05 -11.52 4.12
C PHE A 136 4.21 -12.35 4.67
N TYR A 137 4.89 -11.82 5.69
CA TYR A 137 6.01 -12.54 6.30
C TYR A 137 6.17 -12.18 7.76
N ALA A 138 6.58 -13.17 8.56
CA ALA A 138 6.92 -12.94 9.95
C ALA A 138 8.21 -12.12 10.10
N PHE A 139 8.18 -11.17 11.03
CA PHE A 139 9.33 -10.35 11.42
C PHE A 139 9.49 -10.32 12.94
N ASN A 140 10.75 -10.13 13.36
CA ASN A 140 11.13 -9.86 14.73
C ASN A 140 12.35 -8.91 14.66
N SER A 141 12.13 -7.62 14.90
CA SER A 141 13.11 -6.56 14.68
C SER A 141 12.76 -5.32 15.50
N ASN A 142 13.76 -4.61 16.01
CA ASN A 142 13.58 -3.33 16.73
C ASN A 142 12.56 -3.41 17.87
N GLY A 143 12.62 -4.49 18.67
CA GLY A 143 11.68 -4.74 19.77
C GLY A 143 10.24 -5.08 19.35
N ASN A 144 9.93 -5.04 18.05
CA ASN A 144 8.62 -5.39 17.50
C ASN A 144 8.65 -6.75 16.82
N LYS A 145 7.58 -7.52 17.00
CA LYS A 145 7.40 -8.81 16.34
C LYS A 145 5.98 -8.94 15.81
N GLY A 146 5.83 -9.67 14.71
CA GLY A 146 4.54 -9.96 14.12
C GLY A 146 4.63 -10.29 12.64
N VAL A 147 3.63 -9.88 11.86
CA VAL A 147 3.59 -10.09 10.42
C VAL A 147 3.65 -8.74 9.72
N ALA A 148 4.59 -8.61 8.79
CA ALA A 148 4.74 -7.44 7.93
C ALA A 148 4.21 -7.75 6.53
N CYS A 149 4.02 -6.70 5.74
CA CYS A 149 3.54 -6.79 4.37
C CYS A 149 4.59 -6.22 3.40
N GLY A 150 5.09 -7.09 2.53
CA GLY A 150 5.97 -6.74 1.42
C GLY A 150 5.15 -6.23 0.23
N LEU A 151 5.59 -5.12 -0.34
CA LEU A 151 5.02 -4.56 -1.56
C LEU A 151 5.55 -5.32 -2.78
N GLY A 152 4.64 -5.85 -3.59
CA GLY A 152 4.93 -6.38 -4.92
C GLY A 152 4.51 -5.39 -6.02
N ASN A 153 4.06 -5.93 -7.15
CA ASN A 153 3.65 -5.14 -8.32
C ASN A 153 2.28 -4.46 -8.12
N ILE A 154 2.05 -3.40 -8.89
CA ILE A 154 0.83 -2.58 -8.85
C ILE A 154 0.23 -2.53 -10.25
N GLN A 155 -1.08 -2.77 -10.35
CA GLN A 155 -1.85 -2.66 -11.58
C GLN A 155 -2.90 -1.55 -11.45
N LYS A 156 -2.76 -0.45 -12.19
CA LYS A 156 -3.74 0.65 -12.24
C LYS A 156 -5.06 0.16 -12.85
N ILE A 157 -6.18 0.53 -12.22
CA ILE A 157 -7.53 0.17 -12.66
C ILE A 157 -8.35 1.39 -13.06
N LYS A 158 -8.39 2.44 -12.24
CA LYS A 158 -9.16 3.64 -12.56
C LYS A 158 -8.68 4.83 -11.75
N ASP A 159 -8.99 6.01 -12.24
CA ASP A 159 -8.78 7.25 -11.52
C ASP A 159 -9.71 7.37 -10.31
N GLY A 160 -9.34 8.27 -9.43
CA GLY A 160 -10.11 8.64 -8.25
C GLY A 160 -9.66 10.01 -7.78
N GLU A 161 -10.41 10.62 -6.87
CA GLU A 161 -10.03 11.90 -6.29
C GLU A 161 -8.63 11.81 -5.67
N PRO A 162 -7.68 12.70 -6.07
CA PRO A 162 -6.34 12.72 -5.50
C PRO A 162 -6.38 12.87 -3.97
N LEU A 163 -5.51 12.12 -3.29
CA LEU A 163 -5.34 12.17 -1.84
C LEU A 163 -3.99 12.82 -1.51
N GLY A 164 -4.04 13.89 -0.74
CA GLY A 164 -2.88 14.71 -0.37
C GLY A 164 -2.94 16.10 -1.00
N GLY A 165 -2.39 17.08 -0.28
CA GLY A 165 -2.37 18.48 -0.68
C GLY A 165 -1.39 18.72 -1.82
N LYS A 166 -1.82 18.48 -3.05
CA LYS A 166 -1.36 19.31 -4.15
C LYS A 166 -2.33 20.48 -4.20
N THR A 167 -1.87 21.65 -3.78
CA THR A 167 -2.46 22.91 -4.25
C THR A 167 -2.37 22.91 -5.77
N SER A 168 -3.43 23.36 -6.44
CA SER A 168 -3.38 23.50 -7.89
C SER A 168 -2.40 24.64 -8.24
N ALA A 169 -1.87 24.65 -9.46
CA ALA A 169 -1.07 25.79 -9.93
C ALA A 169 -1.86 27.13 -9.82
N ALA A 170 -3.20 27.08 -9.87
CA ALA A 170 -4.05 28.24 -9.66
C ALA A 170 -4.15 28.67 -8.19
N ASP A 171 -3.90 27.77 -7.25
CA ASP A 171 -3.82 28.08 -5.81
C ASP A 171 -2.41 28.60 -5.45
N ASP A 172 -1.37 28.16 -6.17
CA ASP A 172 0.03 28.51 -5.90
C ASP A 172 0.48 29.80 -6.62
N PHE A 173 -0.08 30.11 -7.79
CA PHE A 173 0.38 31.19 -8.66
C PHE A 173 -0.76 32.13 -9.06
N SER A 174 -0.58 33.43 -8.83
CA SER A 174 -1.38 34.48 -9.49
C SER A 174 -0.80 34.80 -10.86
N THR A 175 -1.63 35.25 -11.80
CA THR A 175 -1.14 35.81 -13.08
C THR A 175 -0.19 36.97 -12.79
N LEU A 176 1.06 36.87 -13.26
CA LEU A 176 1.93 38.03 -13.34
C LEU A 176 1.33 38.94 -14.41
N ALA A 177 0.86 40.13 -14.03
CA ALA A 177 0.60 41.16 -15.01
C ALA A 177 1.93 41.47 -15.69
N ASP A 178 1.96 41.42 -17.03
CA ASP A 178 3.11 41.86 -17.82
C ASP A 178 3.37 43.34 -17.50
N ASP A 179 4.27 43.60 -16.57
CA ASP A 179 4.80 44.93 -16.31
C ASP A 179 5.73 45.27 -17.48
N ASP A 180 5.12 45.90 -18.48
CA ASP A 180 5.72 46.88 -19.37
C ASP A 180 7.00 46.42 -20.12
N PHE A 181 6.81 45.46 -21.04
CA PHE A 181 7.69 45.33 -22.20
C PHE A 181 7.41 46.52 -23.13
N LEU A 182 7.95 47.70 -22.81
CA LEU A 182 8.36 48.83 -23.68
C LEU A 182 8.44 50.16 -22.90
N ALA A 183 9.63 50.47 -22.36
CA ALA A 183 10.09 51.84 -22.15
C ALA A 183 11.52 52.01 -22.68
#